data_AF-A0A1W9U5P7-F1
#
_entry.id   AF-A0A1W9U5P7-F1
#
_cell.length_a   1.000
_cell.length_b   1.000
_cell.length_c   1.000
_cell.angle_alpha   90.00
_cell.angle_beta   90.00
_cell.angle_gamma   90.00
#
_symmetry.space_group_name_H-M   'P 1'
#
loop_
_entity.id
_entity.type
_entity.pdbx_description
1 polymer ?
#
loop_
_entity_poly.entity_id
_entity_poly.type
_entity_poly.pdbx_seq_one_letter_code
_entity_poly.pdbx_strand_id
1 'polypeptide(L)'
;MRLTENTVKRDQCEGTSEMPSRKVVIVLGMSRSGTSLLTRGINILGVELGENLIQSTKANPKGYWENNDIFGINEQILELIGSSWHNVALTGEIDFSGHCFDSVRDVARDIIGTLISQYPICGFKDPRICRLLPFWQDVLSEFDVEVYYIVCLRSPVDVALSLERRNNFGMRKSLLLWLAHVYCIAKFINNDQSIIIRYEELLNRPHDQINKIINFLDINISDKQKSIHEYCNHFLERDLCHHCSTLNELQAASDFQQIISCYNYLVSLTSKSHVTKKDWLELSRNLNGLELVWAFFHEISEGEIRKLKAAPLTQYNLGTEQTHPFSNGLDKSSKTAEPLILFVDYPEKAHPVPVFRKLAVSGWALSLSGVAHVQVLQPDGRLVYLDYGLARKDVQTLHPAYPHADLSGFSGCLNLSGFEPGRYELVVRATSRSGEVKESHMQFVKS
;
A
#
# COMPACT_ATOMS: atom_id res chain seq x y z
N MET A 1 -18.39 -44.68 -70.23
CA MET A 1 -19.35 -45.14 -69.21
C MET A 1 -18.53 -45.86 -68.14
N ARG A 2 -18.39 -45.26 -66.94
CA ARG A 2 -18.20 -45.84 -65.58
C ARG A 2 -17.44 -47.18 -65.46
N LEU A 3 -16.41 -47.39 -64.62
CA LEU A 3 -15.93 -46.89 -63.31
C LEU A 3 -14.38 -47.00 -63.30
N THR A 4 -13.61 -46.31 -62.47
CA THR A 4 -13.19 -46.76 -61.12
C THR A 4 -12.56 -45.64 -60.28
N GLU A 5 -12.92 -45.64 -59.00
CA GLU A 5 -12.16 -45.27 -57.78
C GLU A 5 -11.12 -44.14 -57.85
N ASN A 6 -11.41 -43.05 -57.14
CA ASN A 6 -10.39 -42.11 -56.65
C ASN A 6 -10.58 -41.87 -55.15
N THR A 7 -9.53 -42.22 -54.41
CA THR A 7 -9.40 -42.14 -52.96
C THR A 7 -9.35 -40.68 -52.53
N VAL A 8 -10.32 -40.25 -51.71
CA VAL A 8 -10.32 -38.92 -51.09
C VAL A 8 -9.33 -38.94 -49.92
N LYS A 9 -8.20 -38.26 -50.08
CA LYS A 9 -7.38 -37.81 -48.95
C LYS A 9 -8.18 -36.76 -48.17
N ARG A 10 -8.39 -37.03 -46.88
CA ARG A 10 -8.85 -36.01 -45.92
C ARG A 10 -7.65 -35.11 -45.61
N ASP A 11 -7.67 -33.90 -46.13
CA ASP A 11 -6.87 -32.81 -45.57
C ASP A 11 -7.44 -32.46 -44.19
N GLN A 12 -6.60 -32.58 -43.18
CA GLN A 12 -6.86 -32.07 -41.84
C GLN A 12 -6.64 -30.56 -41.86
N CYS A 13 -7.74 -29.81 -41.70
CA CYS A 13 -7.70 -28.37 -41.50
C CYS A 13 -7.24 -28.02 -40.08
N GLU A 14 -6.30 -27.08 -40.05
CA GLU A 14 -6.20 -25.95 -39.12
C GLU A 14 -5.84 -26.26 -37.66
N GLY A 15 -4.53 -26.10 -37.39
CA GLY A 15 -4.03 -25.85 -36.05
C GLY A 15 -4.62 -24.56 -35.49
N THR A 16 -5.11 -24.66 -34.25
CA THR A 16 -5.47 -23.52 -33.41
C THR A 16 -4.25 -22.62 -33.26
N SER A 17 -4.23 -21.45 -33.91
CA SER A 17 -3.26 -20.42 -33.55
C SER A 17 -3.64 -19.91 -32.16
N GLU A 18 -2.92 -20.33 -31.13
CA GLU A 18 -2.99 -19.69 -29.82
C GLU A 18 -2.75 -18.20 -30.04
N MET A 19 -3.74 -17.38 -29.65
CA MET A 19 -3.53 -15.93 -29.58
C MET A 19 -2.35 -15.70 -28.62
N PRO A 20 -1.38 -14.86 -28.98
CA PRO A 20 -0.26 -14.58 -28.08
C PRO A 20 -0.80 -14.06 -26.75
N SER A 21 -0.33 -14.67 -25.66
CA SER A 21 -0.65 -14.27 -24.29
C SER A 21 -0.39 -12.78 -24.09
N ARG A 22 -1.36 -12.10 -23.47
CA ARG A 22 -1.32 -10.64 -23.24
C ARG A 22 -0.42 -10.34 -22.05
N LYS A 23 0.33 -9.24 -22.12
CA LYS A 23 1.27 -8.83 -21.06
C LYS A 23 0.70 -7.67 -20.25
N VAL A 24 0.71 -7.81 -18.92
CA VAL A 24 0.37 -6.74 -17.97
C VAL A 24 1.62 -6.34 -17.19
N VAL A 25 2.06 -5.10 -17.33
CA VAL A 25 3.25 -4.56 -16.66
C VAL A 25 2.85 -3.70 -15.46
N ILE A 26 3.27 -4.09 -14.27
CA ILE A 26 3.02 -3.33 -13.04
C ILE A 26 4.32 -2.68 -12.59
N VAL A 27 4.31 -1.35 -12.54
CA VAL A 27 5.44 -0.59 -12.00
C VAL A 27 5.26 -0.40 -10.51
N LEU A 28 6.21 -0.92 -9.74
CA LEU A 28 6.21 -0.88 -8.28
C LEU A 28 7.33 0.04 -7.77
N GLY A 29 7.18 0.55 -6.56
CA GLY A 29 8.20 1.33 -5.88
C GLY A 29 7.60 2.40 -4.99
N MET A 30 8.36 2.77 -3.95
CA MET A 30 7.99 3.86 -3.06
C MET A 30 7.82 5.18 -3.85
N SER A 31 6.86 6.00 -3.42
CA SER A 31 6.72 7.37 -3.91
C SER A 31 8.06 8.10 -3.81
N ARG A 32 8.37 8.94 -4.81
CA ARG A 32 9.66 9.67 -4.92
C ARG A 32 10.87 8.83 -5.34
N SER A 33 10.69 7.54 -5.64
CA SER A 33 11.73 6.70 -6.27
C SER A 33 11.88 6.91 -7.78
N GLY A 34 11.05 7.76 -8.40
CA GLY A 34 11.08 7.98 -9.86
C GLY A 34 10.21 7.02 -10.67
N THR A 35 9.22 6.39 -10.02
CA THR A 35 8.23 5.50 -10.67
C THR A 35 7.54 6.17 -11.85
N SER A 36 7.24 7.48 -11.80
CA SER A 36 6.64 8.21 -12.92
C SER A 36 7.57 8.33 -14.14
N LEU A 37 8.88 8.56 -13.93
CA LEU A 37 9.84 8.60 -15.04
C LEU A 37 9.92 7.23 -15.70
N LEU A 38 10.08 6.19 -14.87
CA LEU A 38 10.09 4.80 -15.35
C LEU A 38 8.81 4.43 -16.09
N THR A 39 7.65 4.84 -15.59
CA THR A 39 6.35 4.58 -16.23
C THR A 39 6.26 5.26 -17.60
N ARG A 40 6.77 6.49 -17.74
CA ARG A 40 6.90 7.12 -19.06
C ARG A 40 7.87 6.35 -19.96
N GLY A 41 8.98 5.86 -19.40
CA GLY A 41 9.96 5.05 -20.11
C GLY A 41 9.37 3.76 -20.68
N ILE A 42 8.47 3.07 -19.98
CA ILE A 42 7.80 1.88 -20.54
C ILE A 42 6.68 2.25 -21.51
N ASN A 43 6.01 3.38 -21.30
CA ASN A 43 4.95 3.85 -22.18
C ASN A 43 5.46 4.16 -23.59
N ILE A 44 6.63 4.80 -23.72
CA ILE A 44 7.24 5.02 -25.05
C ILE A 44 7.66 3.73 -25.76
N LEU A 45 7.75 2.60 -25.03
CA LEU A 45 8.02 1.27 -25.59
C LEU A 45 6.74 0.58 -26.07
N GLY A 46 5.58 1.22 -25.91
CA GLY A 46 4.27 0.70 -26.30
C GLY A 46 3.52 -0.01 -25.18
N VAL A 47 3.94 0.13 -23.91
CA VAL A 47 3.13 -0.30 -22.77
C VAL A 47 2.01 0.71 -22.53
N GLU A 48 0.77 0.31 -22.84
CA GLU A 48 -0.37 1.23 -22.78
C GLU A 48 -0.93 1.38 -21.36
N LEU A 49 -1.17 2.62 -20.93
CA LEU A 49 -1.54 2.96 -19.55
C LEU A 49 -3.05 3.29 -19.39
N GLY A 50 -3.79 3.23 -20.49
CA GLY A 50 -5.14 3.76 -20.61
C GLY A 50 -5.18 5.27 -20.85
N GLU A 51 -6.39 5.79 -21.07
CA GLU A 51 -6.60 7.18 -21.50
C GLU A 51 -6.76 8.16 -20.34
N ASN A 52 -7.28 7.70 -19.20
CA ASN A 52 -7.62 8.54 -18.04
C ASN A 52 -6.43 8.73 -17.08
N LEU A 53 -5.40 9.46 -17.51
CA LEU A 53 -4.20 9.67 -16.70
C LEU A 53 -4.30 10.90 -15.78
N ILE A 54 -3.79 10.78 -14.55
CA ILE A 54 -3.71 11.89 -13.59
C ILE A 54 -2.85 13.03 -14.15
N GLN A 55 -3.42 14.23 -14.13
CA GLN A 55 -2.76 15.45 -14.62
C GLN A 55 -1.50 15.81 -13.81
N SER A 56 -0.54 16.46 -14.47
CA SER A 56 0.67 16.94 -13.79
C SER A 56 0.36 18.01 -12.76
N THR A 57 1.21 18.12 -11.73
CA THR A 57 1.07 19.14 -10.67
C THR A 57 2.42 19.80 -10.41
N LYS A 58 2.46 20.87 -9.60
CA LYS A 58 3.73 21.47 -9.15
C LYS A 58 4.67 20.46 -8.48
N ALA A 59 4.12 19.46 -7.78
CA ALA A 59 4.92 18.44 -7.08
C ALA A 59 5.45 17.33 -8.02
N ASN A 60 4.89 17.22 -9.23
CA ASN A 60 5.33 16.32 -10.29
C ASN A 60 5.02 16.92 -11.68
N PRO A 61 5.83 17.88 -12.15
CA PRO A 61 5.53 18.66 -13.35
C PRO A 61 5.58 17.82 -14.63
N LYS A 62 6.33 16.71 -14.63
CA LYS A 62 6.46 15.78 -15.76
C LYS A 62 5.34 14.75 -15.87
N GLY A 63 4.29 14.89 -15.05
CA GLY A 63 3.14 13.99 -15.03
C GLY A 63 3.32 12.79 -14.11
N TYR A 64 2.20 12.30 -13.60
CA TYR A 64 2.19 11.11 -12.75
C TYR A 64 2.25 9.83 -13.57
N TRP A 65 1.64 9.79 -14.76
CA TRP A 65 1.49 8.56 -15.54
C TRP A 65 0.80 7.46 -14.71
N GLU A 66 -0.12 7.87 -13.85
CA GLU A 66 -0.97 7.01 -13.03
C GLU A 66 -2.36 7.06 -13.66
N ASN A 67 -2.99 5.90 -13.81
CA ASN A 67 -4.37 5.82 -14.25
C ASN A 67 -5.29 6.26 -13.09
N ASN A 68 -6.14 7.26 -13.35
CA ASN A 68 -6.96 7.91 -12.34
C ASN A 68 -8.02 6.97 -11.75
N ASP A 69 -8.52 6.01 -12.53
CA ASP A 69 -9.52 5.04 -12.07
C ASP A 69 -8.87 4.01 -11.13
N ILE A 70 -7.66 3.54 -11.48
CA ILE A 70 -6.84 2.68 -10.62
C ILE A 70 -6.45 3.39 -9.32
N PHE A 71 -6.08 4.68 -9.40
CA PHE A 71 -5.82 5.50 -8.22
C PHE A 71 -7.07 5.59 -7.32
N GLY A 72 -8.25 5.83 -7.90
CA GLY A 72 -9.51 5.90 -7.17
C GLY A 72 -9.83 4.59 -6.43
N ILE A 73 -9.63 3.44 -7.08
CA ILE A 73 -9.77 2.12 -6.45
C ILE A 73 -8.80 1.97 -5.27
N ASN A 74 -7.52 2.32 -5.47
CA ASN A 74 -6.52 2.20 -4.43
C ASN A 74 -6.85 3.06 -3.19
N GLU A 75 -7.33 4.29 -3.38
CA GLU A 75 -7.77 5.15 -2.27
C GLU A 75 -8.98 4.56 -1.55
N GLN A 76 -9.98 4.06 -2.27
CA GLN A 76 -11.16 3.41 -1.67
C GLN A 76 -10.77 2.17 -0.86
N ILE A 77 -9.89 1.31 -1.38
CA ILE A 77 -9.41 0.14 -0.64
C ILE A 77 -8.68 0.57 0.63
N LEU A 78 -7.80 1.59 0.55
CA LEU A 78 -7.09 2.10 1.72
C LEU A 78 -8.06 2.68 2.77
N GLU A 79 -9.11 3.36 2.34
CA GLU A 79 -10.17 3.88 3.21
C GLU A 79 -10.94 2.74 3.92
N LEU A 80 -11.35 1.71 3.18
CA LEU A 80 -12.05 0.53 3.72
C LEU A 80 -11.27 -0.17 4.83
N ILE A 81 -9.94 -0.15 4.76
CA ILE A 81 -9.05 -0.78 5.74
C ILE A 81 -8.50 0.22 6.78
N GLY A 82 -9.02 1.45 6.82
CA GLY A 82 -8.61 2.49 7.78
C GLY A 82 -7.15 2.91 7.64
N SER A 83 -6.60 2.90 6.43
CA SER A 83 -5.21 3.18 6.11
C SER A 83 -5.07 4.36 5.17
N SER A 84 -3.82 4.74 4.89
CA SER A 84 -3.49 5.73 3.86
C SER A 84 -2.13 5.42 3.27
N TRP A 85 -1.77 6.06 2.15
CA TRP A 85 -0.48 5.85 1.48
C TRP A 85 0.73 6.20 2.36
N HIS A 86 0.55 7.07 3.36
CA HIS A 86 1.60 7.52 4.27
C HIS A 86 1.49 6.90 5.66
N ASN A 87 0.68 5.86 5.83
CA ASN A 87 0.65 5.07 7.03
C ASN A 87 1.84 4.09 7.03
N VAL A 88 2.63 4.11 8.10
CA VAL A 88 3.80 3.22 8.28
C VAL A 88 3.41 1.82 8.72
N ALA A 89 2.21 1.65 9.29
CA ALA A 89 1.69 0.34 9.61
C ALA A 89 1.56 -0.47 8.32
N LEU A 90 2.10 -1.70 8.35
CA LEU A 90 1.80 -2.63 7.28
C LEU A 90 0.30 -2.91 7.25
N THR A 91 -0.22 -3.04 6.04
CA THR A 91 -1.57 -3.53 5.75
C THR A 91 -1.70 -5.03 5.99
N GLY A 92 -1.05 -5.57 7.05
CA GLY A 92 -1.09 -6.98 7.46
C GLY A 92 -1.08 -8.01 6.32
N GLU A 93 -1.62 -9.19 6.61
CA GLU A 93 -2.22 -10.05 5.58
C GLU A 93 -3.70 -9.69 5.55
N ILE A 94 -4.05 -8.61 4.85
CA ILE A 94 -5.47 -8.29 4.62
C ILE A 94 -6.04 -9.34 3.69
N ASP A 95 -7.11 -9.97 4.15
CA ASP A 95 -7.92 -10.85 3.34
C ASP A 95 -8.84 -10.01 2.45
N PHE A 96 -8.48 -9.89 1.17
CA PHE A 96 -9.27 -9.15 0.18
C PHE A 96 -10.48 -9.94 -0.35
N SER A 97 -10.72 -11.18 0.14
CA SER A 97 -11.89 -11.99 -0.25
C SER A 97 -13.18 -11.58 0.45
N GLY A 98 -13.13 -10.68 1.43
CA GLY A 98 -14.32 -10.19 2.12
C GLY A 98 -15.24 -9.38 1.21
N HIS A 99 -16.56 -9.53 1.42
CA HIS A 99 -17.61 -8.88 0.61
C HIS A 99 -17.54 -7.35 0.57
N CYS A 100 -16.90 -6.71 1.55
CA CYS A 100 -16.67 -5.27 1.54
C CYS A 100 -15.80 -4.80 0.35
N PHE A 101 -15.06 -5.71 -0.29
CA PHE A 101 -14.25 -5.42 -1.48
C PHE A 101 -14.96 -5.74 -2.81
N ASP A 102 -16.14 -6.36 -2.80
CA ASP A 102 -16.79 -6.83 -4.04
C ASP A 102 -17.04 -5.68 -5.02
N SER A 103 -17.57 -4.55 -4.53
CA SER A 103 -17.84 -3.38 -5.38
C SER A 103 -16.57 -2.81 -6.01
N VAL A 104 -15.45 -2.75 -5.29
CA VAL A 104 -14.20 -2.21 -5.84
C VAL A 104 -13.50 -3.23 -6.74
N ARG A 105 -13.68 -4.53 -6.47
CA ARG A 105 -13.20 -5.63 -7.30
C ARG A 105 -13.90 -5.67 -8.66
N ASP A 106 -15.22 -5.49 -8.69
CA ASP A 106 -15.98 -5.46 -9.94
C ASP A 106 -15.54 -4.29 -10.84
N VAL A 107 -15.38 -3.09 -10.26
CA VAL A 107 -14.87 -1.93 -11.00
C VAL A 107 -13.44 -2.15 -11.48
N ALA A 108 -12.57 -2.75 -10.65
CA ALA A 108 -11.21 -3.10 -11.04
C ALA A 108 -11.18 -4.10 -12.21
N ARG A 109 -12.04 -5.12 -12.18
CA ARG A 109 -12.19 -6.10 -13.25
C ARG A 109 -12.57 -5.44 -14.56
N ASP A 110 -13.53 -4.52 -14.56
CA ASP A 110 -13.98 -3.83 -15.78
C ASP A 110 -12.87 -2.97 -16.40
N ILE A 111 -12.11 -2.24 -15.56
CA ILE A 111 -10.99 -1.40 -16.02
C ILE A 111 -9.87 -2.26 -16.62
N ILE A 112 -9.46 -3.32 -15.90
CA ILE A 112 -8.41 -4.22 -16.37
C ILE A 112 -8.86 -4.96 -17.63
N GLY A 113 -10.08 -5.48 -17.66
CA GLY A 113 -10.68 -6.13 -18.82
C GLY A 113 -10.70 -5.23 -20.06
N THR A 114 -11.02 -3.95 -19.89
CA THR A 114 -10.96 -2.95 -20.97
C THR A 114 -9.54 -2.78 -21.49
N LEU A 115 -8.56 -2.55 -20.60
CA LEU A 115 -7.15 -2.36 -20.98
C LEU A 115 -6.59 -3.56 -21.76
N ILE A 116 -6.78 -4.78 -21.25
CA ILE A 116 -6.24 -5.98 -21.89
C ILE A 116 -6.97 -6.29 -23.21
N SER A 117 -8.24 -5.93 -23.35
CA SER A 117 -9.00 -6.16 -24.60
C SER A 117 -8.49 -5.29 -25.75
N GLN A 118 -8.03 -4.07 -25.43
CA GLN A 118 -7.61 -3.07 -26.41
C GLN A 118 -6.13 -3.21 -26.79
N TYR A 119 -5.28 -3.64 -25.86
CA TYR A 119 -3.83 -3.59 -26.04
C TYR A 119 -3.17 -4.94 -25.75
N PRO A 120 -2.24 -5.41 -26.62
CA PRO A 120 -1.51 -6.66 -26.38
C PRO A 120 -0.53 -6.57 -25.21
N ILE A 121 -0.04 -5.36 -24.92
CA ILE A 121 0.77 -5.04 -23.75
C ILE A 121 0.25 -3.77 -23.11
N CYS A 122 -0.23 -3.89 -21.88
CA CYS A 122 -0.69 -2.75 -21.09
C CYS A 122 0.02 -2.74 -19.74
N GLY A 123 -0.15 -1.66 -18.98
CA GLY A 123 0.43 -1.56 -17.67
C GLY A 123 -0.16 -0.45 -16.84
N PHE A 124 0.17 -0.46 -15.55
CA PHE A 124 -0.30 0.57 -14.64
C PHE A 124 0.68 0.74 -13.49
N LYS A 125 0.56 1.90 -12.84
CA LYS A 125 1.42 2.32 -11.75
C LYS A 125 0.62 3.16 -10.76
N ASP A 126 0.81 2.87 -9.49
CA ASP A 126 0.50 3.69 -8.32
C ASP A 126 1.39 3.17 -7.19
N PRO A 127 2.14 4.03 -6.45
CA PRO A 127 2.95 3.58 -5.32
C PRO A 127 2.20 2.71 -4.30
N ARG A 128 0.89 2.91 -4.13
CA ARG A 128 0.02 2.15 -3.23
C ARG A 128 -0.14 0.69 -3.62
N ILE A 129 0.00 0.36 -4.90
CA ILE A 129 -0.09 -1.02 -5.39
C ILE A 129 0.92 -1.90 -4.69
N CYS A 130 2.07 -1.37 -4.27
CA CYS A 130 3.03 -2.13 -3.46
C CYS A 130 2.35 -2.77 -2.23
N ARG A 131 1.45 -2.04 -1.57
CA ARG A 131 0.72 -2.46 -0.35
C ARG A 131 -0.57 -3.23 -0.65
N LEU A 132 -1.13 -3.03 -1.84
CA LEU A 132 -2.38 -3.63 -2.31
C LEU A 132 -2.14 -4.73 -3.34
N LEU A 133 -0.90 -5.22 -3.46
CA LEU A 133 -0.51 -6.13 -4.53
C LEU A 133 -1.35 -7.42 -4.54
N PRO A 134 -1.69 -8.03 -3.38
CA PRO A 134 -2.57 -9.22 -3.37
C PRO A 134 -3.94 -8.97 -3.99
N PHE A 135 -4.56 -7.80 -3.76
CA PHE A 135 -5.84 -7.44 -4.38
C PHE A 135 -5.72 -7.41 -5.91
N TRP A 136 -4.69 -6.72 -6.42
CA TRP A 136 -4.49 -6.62 -7.87
C TRP A 136 -4.10 -7.95 -8.52
N GLN A 137 -3.34 -8.79 -7.81
CA GLN A 137 -3.04 -10.15 -8.26
C GLN A 137 -4.28 -11.02 -8.37
N ASP A 138 -5.19 -10.91 -7.40
CA ASP A 138 -6.47 -11.62 -7.39
C ASP A 138 -7.32 -11.21 -8.61
N VAL A 139 -7.49 -9.89 -8.84
CA VAL A 139 -8.18 -9.37 -10.03
C VAL A 139 -7.53 -9.85 -11.33
N LEU A 140 -6.20 -9.82 -11.43
CA LEU A 140 -5.49 -10.25 -12.64
C LEU A 140 -5.57 -11.76 -12.88
N SER A 141 -5.74 -12.56 -11.83
CA SER A 141 -5.87 -14.02 -11.94
C SER A 141 -7.15 -14.47 -12.64
N GLU A 142 -8.14 -13.57 -12.76
CA GLU A 142 -9.37 -13.81 -13.52
C GLU A 142 -9.16 -13.72 -15.05
N PHE A 143 -7.99 -13.28 -15.51
CA PHE A 143 -7.65 -13.10 -16.91
C PHE A 143 -6.48 -13.99 -17.34
N ASP A 144 -6.49 -14.42 -18.60
CA ASP A 144 -5.37 -15.14 -19.22
C ASP A 144 -4.28 -14.15 -19.67
N VAL A 145 -3.44 -13.73 -18.71
CA VAL A 145 -2.39 -12.73 -18.91
C VAL A 145 -1.08 -13.12 -18.22
N GLU A 146 0.03 -12.68 -18.79
CA GLU A 146 1.34 -12.72 -18.15
C GLU A 146 1.61 -11.41 -17.39
N VAL A 147 1.82 -11.51 -16.08
CA VAL A 147 2.09 -10.35 -15.22
C VAL A 147 3.59 -10.16 -15.03
N TYR A 148 4.07 -8.97 -15.41
CA TYR A 148 5.46 -8.54 -15.30
C TYR A 148 5.59 -7.41 -14.27
N TYR A 149 6.60 -7.48 -13.40
CA TYR A 149 6.87 -6.47 -12.39
C TYR A 149 8.15 -5.69 -12.69
N ILE A 150 8.07 -4.36 -12.71
CA ILE A 150 9.25 -3.50 -12.81
C ILE A 150 9.35 -2.65 -11.55
N VAL A 151 10.32 -2.98 -10.70
CA VAL A 151 10.52 -2.33 -9.40
C VAL A 151 11.47 -1.14 -9.55
N CYS A 152 10.97 0.05 -9.28
CA CYS A 152 11.74 1.29 -9.25
C CYS A 152 12.42 1.46 -7.89
N LEU A 153 13.75 1.32 -7.87
CA LEU A 153 14.57 1.42 -6.68
C LEU A 153 15.26 2.77 -6.61
N ARG A 154 15.22 3.42 -5.45
CA ARG A 154 16.00 4.61 -5.14
C ARG A 154 16.53 4.51 -3.73
N SER A 155 17.67 5.16 -3.47
CA SER A 155 18.20 5.34 -2.12
C SER A 155 17.11 5.77 -1.13
N PRO A 156 16.97 5.08 0.03
CA PRO A 156 15.98 5.42 1.03
C PRO A 156 16.20 6.82 1.63
N VAL A 157 17.46 7.29 1.67
CA VAL A 157 17.81 8.66 2.11
C VAL A 157 17.25 9.69 1.14
N ASP A 158 17.48 9.49 -0.16
CA ASP A 158 17.06 10.46 -1.17
C ASP A 158 15.54 10.51 -1.28
N VAL A 159 14.87 9.36 -1.09
CA VAL A 159 13.41 9.29 -0.93
C VAL A 159 12.97 10.10 0.29
N ALA A 160 13.63 9.93 1.43
CA ALA A 160 13.29 10.66 2.65
C ALA A 160 13.50 12.18 2.54
N LEU A 161 14.62 12.63 1.99
CA LEU A 161 14.88 14.04 1.71
C LEU A 161 13.87 14.62 0.70
N SER A 162 13.42 13.82 -0.27
CA SER A 162 12.36 14.26 -1.18
C SER A 162 10.99 14.35 -0.50
N LEU A 163 10.68 13.47 0.45
CA LEU A 163 9.43 13.49 1.21
C LEU A 163 9.42 14.62 2.25
N GLU A 164 10.57 14.95 2.84
CA GLU A 164 10.72 16.12 3.71
C GLU A 164 10.37 17.40 2.95
N ARG A 165 10.98 17.62 1.77
CA ARG A 165 10.68 18.81 0.95
C ARG A 165 9.23 18.89 0.48
N ARG A 166 8.60 17.76 0.14
CA ARG A 166 7.25 17.73 -0.41
C ARG A 166 6.16 17.78 0.67
N ASN A 167 6.34 17.02 1.75
CA ASN A 167 5.31 16.68 2.72
C ASN A 167 5.67 17.07 4.15
N ASN A 168 6.89 17.58 4.39
CA ASN A 168 7.43 17.85 5.72
C ASN A 168 7.48 16.60 6.62
N PHE A 169 7.71 15.43 6.01
CA PHE A 169 7.89 14.18 6.75
C PHE A 169 9.33 14.06 7.27
N GLY A 170 9.48 13.72 8.54
CA GLY A 170 10.79 13.48 9.16
C GLY A 170 11.47 12.22 8.61
N MET A 171 12.81 12.22 8.64
CA MET A 171 13.66 11.13 8.14
C MET A 171 13.19 9.74 8.59
N ARG A 172 12.98 9.53 9.89
CA ARG A 172 12.57 8.22 10.44
C ARG A 172 11.27 7.70 9.83
N LYS A 173 10.22 8.55 9.77
CA LYS A 173 8.93 8.19 9.14
C LYS A 173 9.13 7.80 7.68
N SER A 174 9.87 8.59 6.93
CA SER A 174 10.12 8.35 5.51
C SER A 174 10.90 7.07 5.23
N LEU A 175 11.91 6.76 6.06
CA LEU A 175 12.66 5.51 5.98
C LEU A 175 11.76 4.29 6.28
N LEU A 176 10.90 4.39 7.28
CA LEU A 176 9.91 3.34 7.59
C LEU A 176 8.88 3.18 6.47
N LEU A 177 8.41 4.27 5.86
CA LEU A 177 7.53 4.19 4.69
C LEU A 177 8.21 3.48 3.53
N TRP A 178 9.47 3.81 3.23
CA TRP A 178 10.24 3.13 2.21
C TRP A 178 10.34 1.62 2.49
N LEU A 179 10.68 1.26 3.73
CA LEU A 179 10.82 -0.13 4.15
C LEU A 179 9.49 -0.89 4.07
N ALA A 180 8.38 -0.27 4.48
CA ALA A 180 7.05 -0.87 4.39
C ALA A 180 6.67 -1.21 2.94
N HIS A 181 6.93 -0.31 1.98
CA HIS A 181 6.66 -0.57 0.57
C HIS A 181 7.54 -1.70 0.02
N VAL A 182 8.83 -1.70 0.36
CA VAL A 182 9.77 -2.74 -0.06
C VAL A 182 9.39 -4.10 0.55
N TYR A 183 8.98 -4.13 1.81
CA TYR A 183 8.49 -5.35 2.46
C TYR A 183 7.32 -5.94 1.69
N CYS A 184 6.30 -5.14 1.36
CA CYS A 184 5.13 -5.63 0.63
C CYS A 184 5.50 -6.13 -0.77
N ILE A 185 6.40 -5.42 -1.49
CA ILE A 185 6.94 -5.89 -2.78
C ILE A 185 7.59 -7.28 -2.61
N ALA A 186 8.50 -7.42 -1.65
CA ALA A 186 9.22 -8.66 -1.42
C ALA A 186 8.32 -9.82 -0.98
N LYS A 187 7.30 -9.52 -0.18
CA LYS A 187 6.34 -10.51 0.34
C LYS A 187 5.41 -11.01 -0.76
N PHE A 188 4.96 -10.14 -1.67
CA PHE A 188 3.83 -10.44 -2.55
C PHE A 188 4.21 -10.68 -4.01
N ILE A 189 5.38 -10.26 -4.51
CA ILE A 189 5.83 -10.74 -5.83
C ILE A 189 6.01 -12.26 -5.76
N ASN A 190 5.27 -12.98 -6.60
CA ASN A 190 5.07 -14.42 -6.50
C ASN A 190 5.48 -15.21 -7.77
N ASN A 191 6.11 -14.54 -8.75
CA ASN A 191 6.57 -15.09 -10.01
C ASN A 191 8.04 -14.69 -10.33
N ASP A 192 8.57 -15.20 -11.45
CA ASP A 192 9.94 -14.92 -11.90
C ASP A 192 10.04 -13.78 -12.93
N GLN A 193 8.90 -13.17 -13.27
CA GLN A 193 8.79 -12.11 -14.27
C GLN A 193 8.97 -10.75 -13.59
N SER A 194 10.16 -10.48 -13.06
CA SER A 194 10.44 -9.17 -12.48
C SER A 194 11.86 -8.66 -12.74
N ILE A 195 12.02 -7.34 -12.76
CA ILE A 195 13.33 -6.66 -12.79
C ILE A 195 13.34 -5.46 -11.83
N ILE A 196 14.54 -5.06 -11.43
CA ILE A 196 14.76 -3.83 -10.68
C ILE A 196 15.49 -2.81 -11.57
N ILE A 197 14.96 -1.60 -11.62
CA ILE A 197 15.54 -0.43 -12.28
C ILE A 197 15.87 0.60 -11.20
N ARG A 198 17.15 0.99 -11.10
CA ARG A 198 17.56 2.04 -10.18
C ARG A 198 17.30 3.41 -10.79
N TYR A 199 16.77 4.32 -9.99
CA TYR A 199 16.55 5.72 -10.35
C TYR A 199 17.82 6.38 -10.88
N GLU A 200 18.94 6.17 -10.19
CA GLU A 200 20.22 6.78 -10.51
C GLU A 200 20.76 6.23 -11.85
N GLU A 201 20.59 4.93 -12.11
CA GLU A 201 20.97 4.33 -13.39
C GLU A 201 20.04 4.75 -14.52
N LEU A 202 18.75 4.96 -14.24
CA LEU A 202 17.79 5.45 -15.24
C LEU A 202 18.18 6.85 -15.70
N LEU A 203 18.72 7.71 -14.83
CA LEU A 203 19.18 9.05 -15.20
C LEU A 203 20.58 9.07 -15.83
N ASN A 204 21.51 8.26 -15.29
CA ASN A 204 22.91 8.30 -15.70
C ASN A 204 23.22 7.41 -16.91
N ARG A 205 22.49 6.30 -17.06
CA ARG A 205 22.64 5.29 -18.12
C ARG A 205 21.28 4.94 -18.74
N PRO A 206 20.51 5.93 -19.23
CA PRO A 206 19.12 5.73 -19.65
C PRO A 206 18.97 4.69 -20.76
N HIS A 207 19.86 4.70 -21.76
CA HIS A 207 19.83 3.72 -22.85
C HIS A 207 20.05 2.29 -22.36
N ASP A 208 20.95 2.07 -21.41
CA ASP A 208 21.21 0.74 -20.85
C ASP A 208 19.98 0.21 -20.08
N GLN A 209 19.34 1.08 -19.29
CA GLN A 209 18.13 0.71 -18.54
C GLN A 209 16.93 0.47 -19.47
N ILE A 210 16.76 1.28 -20.52
CA ILE A 210 15.71 1.07 -21.52
C ILE A 210 15.94 -0.24 -22.29
N ASN A 211 17.17 -0.54 -22.72
CA ASN A 211 17.50 -1.82 -23.35
C ASN A 211 17.25 -3.01 -22.44
N LYS A 212 17.55 -2.88 -21.13
CA LYS A 212 17.21 -3.91 -20.14
C LYS A 212 15.70 -4.19 -20.09
N ILE A 213 14.87 -3.15 -20.11
CA ILE A 213 13.40 -3.28 -20.14
C ILE A 213 12.93 -3.91 -21.45
N ILE A 214 13.47 -3.47 -22.59
CA ILE A 214 13.12 -4.01 -23.92
C ILE A 214 13.37 -5.52 -23.98
N ASN A 215 14.54 -5.96 -23.54
CA ASN A 215 14.89 -7.38 -23.53
C ASN A 215 14.03 -8.19 -22.55
N PHE A 216 13.71 -7.61 -21.39
CA PHE A 216 12.89 -8.26 -20.38
C PHE A 216 11.43 -8.44 -20.83
N LEU A 217 10.86 -7.43 -21.49
CA LEU A 217 9.48 -7.48 -21.98
C LEU A 217 9.36 -8.09 -23.39
N ASP A 218 10.49 -8.39 -24.04
CA ASP A 218 10.58 -8.86 -25.43
C ASP A 218 9.78 -7.96 -26.40
N ILE A 219 10.14 -6.68 -26.43
CA ILE A 219 9.43 -5.65 -27.22
C ILE A 219 10.16 -5.37 -28.54
N ASN A 220 9.42 -5.38 -29.64
CA ASN A 220 9.90 -4.84 -30.92
C ASN A 220 9.96 -3.30 -30.86
N ILE A 221 11.14 -2.75 -31.17
CA ILE A 221 11.46 -1.32 -31.10
C ILE A 221 11.77 -0.66 -32.45
N SER A 222 11.54 -1.36 -33.56
CA SER A 222 11.87 -0.86 -34.91
C SER A 222 11.23 0.50 -35.22
N ASP A 223 10.01 0.73 -34.73
CA ASP A 223 9.23 1.97 -34.88
C ASP A 223 9.39 2.96 -33.71
N LYS A 224 10.12 2.60 -32.66
CA LYS A 224 10.20 3.38 -31.40
C LYS A 224 11.52 4.13 -31.19
N GLN A 225 12.47 4.00 -32.12
CA GLN A 225 13.82 4.59 -32.00
C GLN A 225 13.81 6.09 -31.71
N LYS A 226 12.93 6.84 -32.38
CA LYS A 226 12.81 8.29 -32.18
C LYS A 226 12.30 8.62 -30.76
N SER A 227 11.27 7.93 -30.30
CA SER A 227 10.70 8.13 -28.96
C SER A 227 11.69 7.76 -27.85
N ILE A 228 12.46 6.68 -28.06
CA ILE A 228 13.55 6.28 -27.16
C ILE A 228 14.62 7.37 -27.08
N HIS A 229 15.06 7.88 -28.23
CA HIS A 229 16.04 8.96 -28.29
C HIS A 229 15.55 10.23 -27.55
N GLU A 230 14.32 10.64 -27.80
CA GLU A 230 13.70 11.81 -27.15
C GLU A 230 13.62 11.64 -25.63
N TYR A 231 13.17 10.47 -25.18
CA TYR A 231 13.07 10.18 -23.75
C TYR A 231 14.45 10.21 -23.06
N CYS A 232 15.44 9.52 -23.64
CA CYS A 232 16.77 9.39 -23.05
C CYS A 232 17.55 10.72 -23.03
N ASN A 233 17.39 11.56 -24.05
CA ASN A 233 18.23 12.75 -24.23
C ASN A 233 17.54 14.07 -23.84
N HIS A 234 16.20 14.12 -23.83
CA HIS A 234 15.46 15.36 -23.61
C HIS A 234 14.47 15.28 -22.45
N PHE A 235 13.77 14.15 -22.27
CA PHE A 235 12.81 14.02 -21.17
C PHE A 235 13.50 13.82 -19.81
N LEU A 236 14.57 13.02 -19.76
CA LEU A 236 15.32 12.75 -18.54
C LEU A 236 16.30 13.90 -18.24
N GLU A 237 15.82 14.91 -17.53
CA GLU A 237 16.68 15.98 -17.01
C GLU A 237 17.57 15.45 -15.90
N ARG A 238 18.89 15.41 -16.17
CA ARG A 238 19.91 14.98 -15.22
C ARG A 238 19.94 15.85 -13.96
N ASP A 239 19.54 17.10 -14.08
CA ASP A 239 19.53 18.09 -12.99
C ASP A 239 18.53 17.73 -11.88
N LEU A 240 17.57 16.83 -12.12
CA LEU A 240 16.64 16.33 -11.08
C LEU A 240 17.31 15.36 -10.10
N CYS A 241 18.55 14.92 -10.36
CA CYS A 241 19.36 14.17 -9.41
C CYS A 241 20.05 15.13 -8.41
N HIS A 242 19.26 15.77 -7.55
CA HIS A 242 19.80 16.76 -6.61
C HIS A 242 20.60 16.15 -5.44
N HIS A 243 20.55 14.83 -5.25
CA HIS A 243 21.27 14.14 -4.20
C HIS A 243 21.67 12.74 -4.68
N CYS A 244 22.98 12.49 -4.70
CA CYS A 244 23.56 11.17 -4.50
C CYS A 244 24.00 11.14 -3.03
N SER A 245 23.06 11.14 -2.09
CA SER A 245 23.43 11.10 -0.68
C SER A 245 24.18 9.79 -0.43
N THR A 246 25.41 9.91 0.06
CA THR A 246 26.22 8.74 0.39
C THR A 246 25.58 8.04 1.58
N LEU A 247 25.31 6.73 1.44
CA LEU A 247 24.85 5.86 2.52
C LEU A 247 25.74 5.93 3.79
N ASN A 248 26.93 6.52 3.68
CA ASN A 248 27.86 6.81 4.78
C ASN A 248 27.19 7.57 5.93
N GLU A 249 26.25 8.49 5.66
CA GLU A 249 25.52 9.21 6.71
C GLU A 249 24.53 8.30 7.47
N LEU A 250 23.97 7.28 6.80
CA LEU A 250 23.12 6.27 7.44
C LEU A 250 23.92 5.19 8.18
N GLN A 251 25.13 4.86 7.73
CA GLN A 251 25.98 3.84 8.38
C GLN A 251 26.31 4.19 9.84
N ALA A 252 26.34 5.49 10.17
CA ALA A 252 26.54 5.99 11.53
C ALA A 252 25.31 5.82 12.44
N ALA A 253 24.12 5.57 11.89
CA ALA A 253 22.89 5.37 12.64
C ALA A 253 22.59 3.86 12.78
N SER A 254 22.93 3.28 13.95
CA SER A 254 22.68 1.87 14.29
C SER A 254 21.23 1.44 14.05
N ASP A 255 20.29 2.37 14.24
CA ASP A 255 18.85 2.16 14.20
C ASP A 255 18.31 1.79 12.79
N PHE A 256 19.10 1.97 11.72
CA PHE A 256 18.67 1.76 10.33
C PHE A 256 19.52 0.77 9.52
N GLN A 257 20.38 -0.01 10.16
CA GLN A 257 21.25 -0.99 9.49
C GLN A 257 20.47 -2.03 8.65
N GLN A 258 19.25 -2.37 9.05
CA GLN A 258 18.38 -3.27 8.27
C GLN A 258 17.90 -2.62 6.97
N ILE A 259 17.61 -1.32 6.95
CA ILE A 259 17.20 -0.59 5.74
C ILE A 259 18.38 -0.53 4.76
N ILE A 260 19.59 -0.29 5.26
CA ILE A 260 20.82 -0.28 4.46
C ILE A 260 21.07 -1.68 3.87
N SER A 261 20.99 -2.72 4.69
CA SER A 261 21.15 -4.12 4.25
C SER A 261 20.12 -4.50 3.19
N CYS A 262 18.86 -4.11 3.40
CA CYS A 262 17.76 -4.32 2.45
C CYS A 262 18.03 -3.60 1.11
N TYR A 263 18.41 -2.32 1.17
CA TYR A 263 18.75 -1.55 -0.03
C TYR A 263 19.93 -2.17 -0.78
N ASN A 264 21.01 -2.53 -0.08
CA ASN A 264 22.19 -3.14 -0.69
C ASN A 264 21.88 -4.50 -1.34
N TYR A 265 21.04 -5.32 -0.70
CA TYR A 265 20.56 -6.57 -1.29
C TYR A 265 19.78 -6.30 -2.59
N LEU A 266 18.83 -5.37 -2.58
CA LEU A 266 18.10 -4.98 -3.79
C LEU A 266 19.02 -4.43 -4.90
N VAL A 267 20.04 -3.63 -4.53
CA VAL A 267 21.05 -3.15 -5.48
C VAL A 267 21.82 -4.32 -6.10
N SER A 268 22.21 -5.33 -5.31
CA SER A 268 22.91 -6.51 -5.84
C SER A 268 22.09 -7.27 -6.90
N LEU A 269 20.76 -7.31 -6.72
CA LEU A 269 19.83 -7.95 -7.65
C LEU A 269 19.68 -7.19 -8.98
N THR A 270 20.06 -5.91 -9.04
CA THR A 270 19.95 -5.10 -10.27
C THR A 270 20.86 -5.59 -11.41
N SER A 271 21.90 -6.35 -11.08
CA SER A 271 22.81 -6.94 -12.05
C SER A 271 22.22 -8.15 -12.79
N LYS A 272 21.15 -8.75 -12.26
CA LYS A 272 20.48 -9.90 -12.87
C LYS A 272 19.64 -9.50 -14.09
N SER A 273 19.52 -10.41 -15.05
CA SER A 273 18.61 -10.30 -16.19
C SER A 273 17.15 -10.30 -15.76
N HIS A 274 16.81 -11.13 -14.77
CA HIS A 274 15.53 -11.17 -14.08
C HIS A 274 15.75 -11.43 -12.58
N VAL A 275 14.84 -10.93 -11.75
CA VAL A 275 14.75 -11.20 -10.32
C VAL A 275 13.66 -12.24 -10.10
N THR A 276 14.02 -13.33 -9.42
CA THR A 276 13.16 -14.50 -9.28
C THR A 276 12.27 -14.40 -8.04
N LYS A 277 11.19 -15.19 -8.00
CA LYS A 277 10.38 -15.41 -6.80
C LYS A 277 11.23 -15.81 -5.60
N LYS A 278 12.28 -16.60 -5.83
CA LYS A 278 13.21 -17.03 -4.77
C LYS A 278 13.97 -15.85 -4.16
N ASP A 279 14.42 -14.91 -4.99
CA ASP A 279 15.12 -13.71 -4.53
C ASP A 279 14.20 -12.83 -3.66
N TRP A 280 12.94 -12.65 -4.09
CA TRP A 280 11.95 -11.91 -3.31
C TRP A 280 11.60 -12.60 -1.99
N LEU A 281 11.45 -13.92 -2.01
CA LEU A 281 11.18 -14.72 -0.81
C LEU A 281 12.36 -14.68 0.18
N GLU A 282 13.60 -14.68 -0.32
CA GLU A 282 14.80 -14.49 0.51
C GLU A 282 14.77 -13.11 1.19
N LEU A 283 14.51 -12.05 0.42
CA LEU A 283 14.36 -10.71 0.98
C LEU A 283 13.24 -10.64 2.02
N SER A 284 12.06 -11.17 1.71
CA SER A 284 10.92 -11.20 2.63
C SER A 284 11.26 -11.92 3.94
N ARG A 285 11.96 -13.07 3.87
CA ARG A 285 12.44 -13.80 5.07
C ARG A 285 13.41 -12.97 5.90
N ASN A 286 14.34 -12.27 5.26
CA ASN A 286 15.29 -11.39 5.94
C ASN A 286 14.60 -10.19 6.60
N LEU A 287 13.42 -9.80 6.10
CA LEU A 287 12.62 -8.71 6.65
C LEU A 287 11.55 -9.17 7.67
N ASN A 288 11.21 -10.46 7.76
CA ASN A 288 10.14 -10.97 8.62
C ASN A 288 10.35 -10.73 10.14
N GLY A 289 11.54 -10.30 10.59
CA GLY A 289 11.77 -9.84 11.96
C GLY A 289 11.20 -8.44 12.29
N LEU A 290 10.74 -7.68 11.29
CA LEU A 290 10.24 -6.31 11.44
C LEU A 290 8.80 -6.24 11.97
N GLU A 291 8.04 -7.33 11.88
CA GLU A 291 6.69 -7.44 12.47
C GLU A 291 6.66 -7.12 13.97
N LEU A 292 7.77 -7.35 14.67
CA LEU A 292 7.93 -7.12 16.11
C LEU A 292 8.33 -5.69 16.47
N VAL A 293 8.99 -4.95 15.56
CA VAL A 293 9.36 -3.53 15.77
C VAL A 293 8.17 -2.62 15.47
N TRP A 294 7.23 -3.05 14.61
CA TRP A 294 6.03 -2.29 14.25
C TRP A 294 4.93 -2.24 15.32
N ALA A 295 4.87 -3.20 16.24
CA ALA A 295 3.96 -3.14 17.39
C ALA A 295 4.25 -1.93 18.29
N PHE A 296 5.50 -1.45 18.31
CA PHE A 296 5.96 -0.34 19.13
C PHE A 296 5.52 1.06 18.63
N PHE A 297 5.15 1.18 17.35
CA PHE A 297 4.83 2.48 16.73
C PHE A 297 3.32 2.72 16.54
N HIS A 298 2.47 1.76 16.89
CA HIS A 298 1.02 1.98 16.98
C HIS A 298 0.64 2.79 18.24
N GLU A 299 1.59 3.02 19.15
CA GLU A 299 1.38 3.81 20.38
C GLU A 299 1.94 5.24 20.29
N ILE A 300 2.55 5.64 19.17
CA ILE A 300 3.29 6.91 19.05
C ILE A 300 2.62 7.81 18.01
N SER A 301 2.03 8.91 18.48
CA SER A 301 1.38 9.93 17.64
C SER A 301 2.39 10.62 16.70
N GLU A 302 1.92 11.22 15.60
CA GLU A 302 2.76 12.02 14.69
C GLU A 302 3.60 13.09 15.44
N GLY A 303 3.06 13.66 16.52
CA GLY A 303 3.73 14.65 17.36
C GLY A 303 4.91 14.06 18.14
N GLU A 304 4.83 12.80 18.54
CA GLU A 304 5.90 12.10 19.27
C GLU A 304 6.97 11.58 18.32
N ILE A 305 6.59 11.13 17.12
CA ILE A 305 7.56 10.79 16.05
C ILE A 305 8.46 11.99 15.72
N ARG A 306 7.92 13.22 15.76
CA ARG A 306 8.70 14.46 15.55
C ARG A 306 9.64 14.79 16.72
N LYS A 307 9.34 14.36 17.95
CA LYS A 307 10.15 14.57 19.16
C LYS A 307 11.32 13.57 19.28
N LEU A 308 11.29 12.45 18.58
CA LEU A 308 12.34 11.42 18.55
C LEU A 308 13.66 11.87 17.88
N LYS A 309 13.86 13.16 17.64
CA LYS A 309 15.06 13.71 16.98
C LYS A 309 16.38 13.53 17.75
N ALA A 310 16.39 13.01 18.98
CA ALA A 310 17.60 13.02 19.82
C ALA A 310 17.83 11.82 20.77
N ALA A 311 17.05 10.74 20.72
CA ALA A 311 17.22 9.62 21.66
C ALA A 311 17.54 8.28 20.95
N PRO A 312 18.55 7.52 21.44
CA PRO A 312 18.76 6.13 21.06
C PRO A 312 17.57 5.25 21.47
N LEU A 313 17.22 4.28 20.63
CA LEU A 313 16.08 3.37 20.83
C LEU A 313 16.16 2.49 22.09
N THR A 314 17.31 2.43 22.77
CA THR A 314 17.59 1.52 23.88
C THR A 314 17.30 2.08 25.28
N GLN A 315 16.86 3.33 25.42
CA GLN A 315 16.76 3.99 26.74
C GLN A 315 15.34 4.28 27.26
N TYR A 316 14.28 3.84 26.59
CA TYR A 316 12.94 3.96 27.15
C TYR A 316 12.65 2.85 28.17
N ASN A 317 12.99 3.12 29.43
CA ASN A 317 12.44 2.40 30.58
C ASN A 317 10.99 2.87 30.79
N LEU A 318 10.06 1.90 30.80
CA LEU A 318 8.67 2.10 31.19
C LEU A 318 8.61 2.51 32.67
N GLY A 319 8.36 3.79 32.92
CA GLY A 319 8.22 4.36 34.26
C GLY A 319 7.10 5.39 34.31
N THR A 320 5.96 4.95 34.85
CA THR A 320 4.93 5.65 35.64
C THR A 320 4.52 7.10 35.34
N GLU A 321 3.19 7.25 35.21
CA GLU A 321 2.33 8.38 35.59
C GLU A 321 2.71 9.78 35.08
N GLN A 322 1.90 10.30 34.16
CA GLN A 322 1.70 11.75 34.04
C GLN A 322 0.22 12.09 34.20
N THR A 323 -0.05 12.70 35.35
CA THR A 323 -1.25 13.46 35.65
C THR A 323 -1.32 14.68 34.73
N HIS A 324 -2.50 14.99 34.19
CA HIS A 324 -2.78 16.27 33.56
C HIS A 324 -3.74 17.10 34.43
N PRO A 325 -3.53 18.43 34.54
CA PRO A 325 -4.20 19.25 35.54
C PRO A 325 -5.60 19.67 35.09
N PHE A 326 -6.49 19.75 36.09
CA PHE A 326 -7.81 20.37 36.03
C PHE A 326 -7.77 21.82 35.53
N SER A 327 -8.80 22.22 34.77
CA SER A 327 -9.50 23.48 35.05
C SER A 327 -10.97 23.38 34.66
N ASN A 328 -11.82 23.89 35.56
CA ASN A 328 -13.28 23.74 35.64
C ASN A 328 -14.04 24.71 34.73
N GLY A 329 -15.25 24.28 34.34
CA GLY A 329 -16.37 25.15 33.96
C GLY A 329 -17.68 24.37 33.96
N LEU A 330 -18.46 24.51 35.03
CA LEU A 330 -19.82 23.97 35.20
C LEU A 330 -20.85 24.96 34.63
N ASP A 331 -21.90 24.47 33.93
CA ASP A 331 -23.29 24.71 34.37
C ASP A 331 -24.33 23.75 33.73
N LYS A 332 -25.51 23.68 34.37
CA LYS A 332 -26.49 22.57 34.39
C LYS A 332 -27.67 22.62 33.40
N SER A 333 -28.15 21.41 33.10
CA SER A 333 -29.54 20.91 32.91
C SER A 333 -30.40 21.29 31.69
N SER A 334 -30.81 20.27 30.90
CA SER A 334 -32.20 19.78 30.73
C SER A 334 -32.29 18.83 29.50
N LYS A 335 -33.06 17.73 29.61
CA LYS A 335 -33.00 16.49 28.81
C LYS A 335 -33.47 16.59 27.34
N THR A 336 -32.65 16.09 26.42
CA THR A 336 -33.06 15.34 25.20
C THR A 336 -31.91 14.40 24.80
N ALA A 337 -32.15 13.08 24.66
CA ALA A 337 -31.17 12.16 24.08
C ALA A 337 -30.87 12.61 22.63
N GLU A 338 -29.63 12.62 22.15
CA GLU A 338 -28.75 11.46 22.09
C GLU A 338 -27.38 11.66 22.80
N PRO A 339 -27.19 10.99 23.94
CA PRO A 339 -25.93 10.91 24.64
C PRO A 339 -25.12 9.74 24.00
N LEU A 340 -23.79 9.87 24.00
CA LEU A 340 -22.77 9.11 23.26
C LEU A 340 -23.27 8.01 22.26
N ILE A 341 -22.94 8.15 20.98
CA ILE A 341 -23.12 7.10 19.96
C ILE A 341 -21.80 6.37 19.75
N LEU A 342 -21.90 5.06 19.58
CA LEU A 342 -20.80 4.17 19.20
C LEU A 342 -21.34 3.20 18.16
N PHE A 343 -20.65 3.12 17.03
CA PHE A 343 -20.89 2.15 15.98
C PHE A 343 -19.56 1.48 15.61
N VAL A 344 -19.59 0.16 15.42
CA VAL A 344 -18.43 -0.64 15.01
C VAL A 344 -18.71 -1.10 13.59
N ASP A 345 -17.93 -0.61 12.62
CA ASP A 345 -18.01 -1.02 11.22
C ASP A 345 -17.39 -2.41 11.04
N TYR A 346 -16.30 -2.67 11.77
CA TYR A 346 -15.61 -3.95 11.74
C TYR A 346 -15.01 -4.27 13.13
N PRO A 347 -15.07 -5.52 13.60
CA PRO A 347 -15.74 -6.64 12.96
C PRO A 347 -17.26 -6.58 13.11
N GLU A 348 -17.97 -7.28 12.24
CA GLU A 348 -19.42 -7.47 12.39
C GLU A 348 -19.75 -8.19 13.71
N LYS A 349 -20.99 -8.01 14.22
CA LYS A 349 -21.45 -8.60 15.50
C LYS A 349 -21.20 -10.10 15.61
N ALA A 350 -21.26 -10.82 14.49
CA ALA A 350 -20.83 -12.19 14.36
C ALA A 350 -19.77 -12.27 13.25
N HIS A 351 -18.49 -12.19 13.62
CA HIS A 351 -17.39 -12.25 12.66
C HIS A 351 -17.34 -13.66 12.02
N PRO A 352 -17.60 -13.81 10.70
CA PRO A 352 -17.80 -15.13 10.10
C PRO A 352 -16.48 -15.88 9.85
N VAL A 353 -15.38 -15.14 9.71
CA VAL A 353 -14.05 -15.70 9.41
C VAL A 353 -13.22 -15.88 10.69
N PRO A 354 -12.55 -17.03 10.88
CA PRO A 354 -11.63 -17.23 11.98
C PRO A 354 -10.40 -16.33 11.90
N VAL A 355 -10.02 -15.77 13.04
CA VAL A 355 -8.93 -14.79 13.17
C VAL A 355 -7.69 -15.50 13.71
N PHE A 356 -6.53 -15.31 13.08
CA PHE A 356 -5.30 -15.98 13.52
C PHE A 356 -4.48 -15.15 14.53
N ARG A 357 -3.85 -14.07 14.09
CA ARG A 357 -2.87 -13.33 14.91
C ARG A 357 -3.33 -11.93 15.29
N LYS A 358 -4.17 -11.32 14.48
CA LYS A 358 -4.58 -9.92 14.63
C LYS A 358 -6.03 -9.74 14.21
N LEU A 359 -6.76 -8.92 14.97
CA LEU A 359 -8.12 -8.51 14.65
C LEU A 359 -8.17 -7.00 14.45
N ALA A 360 -8.44 -6.54 13.23
CA ALA A 360 -8.74 -5.13 13.00
C ALA A 360 -10.05 -4.75 13.69
N VAL A 361 -10.15 -3.50 14.14
CA VAL A 361 -11.36 -2.92 14.71
C VAL A 361 -11.49 -1.51 14.19
N SER A 362 -12.63 -1.18 13.61
CA SER A 362 -12.92 0.16 13.11
C SER A 362 -14.39 0.51 13.31
N GLY A 363 -14.66 1.80 13.32
CA GLY A 363 -15.99 2.31 13.60
C GLY A 363 -16.01 3.82 13.69
N TRP A 364 -17.06 4.34 14.32
CA TRP A 364 -17.18 5.75 14.64
C TRP A 364 -17.91 5.95 15.97
N ALA A 365 -17.57 7.03 16.66
CA ALA A 365 -18.23 7.42 17.89
C ALA A 365 -18.52 8.93 17.91
N LEU A 366 -19.65 9.32 18.48
CA LEU A 366 -20.10 10.72 18.52
C LEU A 366 -20.58 11.08 19.91
N SER A 367 -20.26 12.28 20.40
CA SER A 367 -20.87 12.85 21.60
C SER A 367 -20.99 14.35 21.46
N LEU A 368 -22.07 14.94 21.96
CA LEU A 368 -22.23 16.40 22.04
C LEU A 368 -21.16 17.05 22.93
N SER A 369 -20.63 16.31 23.92
CA SER A 369 -19.51 16.76 24.75
C SER A 369 -18.14 16.49 24.13
N GLY A 370 -18.11 15.84 22.95
CA GLY A 370 -16.91 15.25 22.35
C GLY A 370 -16.57 13.88 22.94
N VAL A 371 -15.95 13.03 22.13
CA VAL A 371 -15.38 11.75 22.58
C VAL A 371 -14.00 12.03 23.18
N ALA A 372 -13.75 11.45 24.37
CA ALA A 372 -12.46 11.53 25.04
C ALA A 372 -11.49 10.49 24.50
N HIS A 373 -11.96 9.24 24.34
CA HIS A 373 -11.20 8.13 23.76
C HIS A 373 -12.14 6.98 23.38
N VAL A 374 -11.63 6.09 22.52
CA VAL A 374 -12.21 4.78 22.25
C VAL A 374 -11.19 3.72 22.63
N GLN A 375 -11.65 2.64 23.25
CA GLN A 375 -10.83 1.54 23.73
C GLN A 375 -11.45 0.21 23.33
N VAL A 376 -10.63 -0.84 23.36
CA VAL A 376 -11.08 -2.22 23.30
C VAL A 376 -10.67 -2.93 24.56
N LEU A 377 -11.62 -3.63 25.18
CA LEU A 377 -11.34 -4.61 26.22
C LEU A 377 -10.99 -5.94 25.57
N GLN A 378 -9.76 -6.39 25.81
CA GLN A 378 -9.28 -7.68 25.37
C GLN A 378 -9.82 -8.81 26.26
N PRO A 379 -9.80 -10.08 25.79
CA PRO A 379 -10.28 -11.20 26.59
C PRO A 379 -9.49 -11.44 27.89
N ASP A 380 -8.27 -10.92 28.01
CA ASP A 380 -7.45 -10.97 29.23
C ASP A 380 -7.77 -9.84 30.22
N GLY A 381 -8.76 -8.98 29.92
CA GLY A 381 -9.18 -7.86 30.74
C GLY A 381 -8.39 -6.56 30.54
N ARG A 382 -7.41 -6.53 29.61
CA ARG A 382 -6.65 -5.30 29.32
C ARG A 382 -7.44 -4.36 28.41
N LEU A 383 -7.36 -3.06 28.69
CA LEU A 383 -7.90 -2.00 27.84
C LEU A 383 -6.80 -1.48 26.90
N VAL A 384 -7.10 -1.48 25.60
CA VAL A 384 -6.22 -0.96 24.55
C VAL A 384 -6.88 0.24 23.91
N TYR A 385 -6.19 1.37 23.82
CA TYR A 385 -6.70 2.56 23.14
C TYR A 385 -6.69 2.37 21.62
N LEU A 386 -7.75 2.84 20.97
CA LEU A 386 -7.85 2.94 19.52
C LEU A 386 -7.51 4.36 19.08
N ASP A 387 -7.01 4.49 17.85
CA ASP A 387 -6.89 5.79 17.21
C ASP A 387 -8.29 6.35 17.00
N TYR A 388 -8.55 7.56 17.46
CA TYR A 388 -9.81 8.27 17.30
C TYR A 388 -9.55 9.64 16.67
N GLY A 389 -10.46 10.11 15.80
CA GLY A 389 -10.28 11.34 15.03
C GLY A 389 -10.13 11.12 13.53
N LEU A 390 -10.45 9.91 13.04
CA LEU A 390 -10.35 9.57 11.62
C LEU A 390 -11.51 10.19 10.83
N ALA A 391 -11.24 10.53 9.57
CA ALA A 391 -12.20 11.22 8.73
C ALA A 391 -13.43 10.35 8.41
N ARG A 392 -14.64 10.90 8.62
CA ARG A 392 -15.93 10.25 8.39
C ARG A 392 -16.97 11.26 7.90
N LYS A 393 -16.83 11.66 6.64
CA LYS A 393 -17.75 12.63 6.00
C LYS A 393 -19.16 12.09 5.82
N ASP A 394 -19.27 10.77 5.66
CA ASP A 394 -20.52 10.03 5.67
C ASP A 394 -21.25 10.21 7.01
N VAL A 395 -20.54 10.05 8.14
CA VAL A 395 -21.10 10.25 9.48
C VAL A 395 -21.48 11.71 9.72
N GLN A 396 -20.67 12.67 9.25
CA GLN A 396 -21.02 14.10 9.30
C GLN A 396 -22.32 14.43 8.54
N THR A 397 -22.57 13.75 7.43
CA THR A 397 -23.77 13.94 6.62
C THR A 397 -25.01 13.39 7.34
N LEU A 398 -24.87 12.24 8.00
CA LEU A 398 -25.95 11.58 8.74
C LEU A 398 -26.23 12.21 10.11
N HIS A 399 -25.19 12.74 10.76
CA HIS A 399 -25.24 13.29 12.12
C HIS A 399 -24.71 14.75 12.18
N PRO A 400 -25.31 15.69 11.43
CA PRO A 400 -24.78 17.05 11.29
C PRO A 400 -24.83 17.88 12.58
N ALA A 401 -25.66 17.48 13.53
CA ALA A 401 -25.80 18.16 14.82
C ALA A 401 -24.64 17.87 15.80
N TYR A 402 -23.78 16.88 15.49
CA TYR A 402 -22.67 16.50 16.36
C TYR A 402 -21.39 17.26 16.02
N PRO A 403 -20.68 17.79 17.03
CA PRO A 403 -19.42 18.49 16.80
C PRO A 403 -18.36 17.52 16.29
N HIS A 404 -17.60 17.94 15.28
CA HIS A 404 -16.52 17.15 14.67
C HIS A 404 -16.97 15.76 14.20
N ALA A 405 -18.21 15.63 13.73
CA ALA A 405 -18.71 14.35 13.21
C ALA A 405 -17.93 13.90 11.97
N ASP A 406 -17.29 14.82 11.26
CA ASP A 406 -16.35 14.57 10.18
C ASP A 406 -15.03 13.93 10.63
N LEU A 407 -14.73 13.94 11.93
CA LEU A 407 -13.56 13.31 12.56
C LEU A 407 -14.00 12.31 13.65
N SER A 408 -15.11 11.63 13.42
CA SER A 408 -15.71 10.70 14.38
C SER A 408 -15.17 9.27 14.31
N GLY A 409 -14.35 8.96 13.30
CA GLY A 409 -13.87 7.61 13.05
C GLY A 409 -12.83 7.15 14.08
N PHE A 410 -12.83 5.85 14.35
CA PHE A 410 -11.76 5.17 15.06
C PHE A 410 -11.27 3.93 14.33
N SER A 411 -10.03 3.56 14.59
CA SER A 411 -9.43 2.32 14.09
C SER A 411 -8.35 1.81 15.03
N GLY A 412 -8.10 0.51 14.99
CA GLY A 412 -6.92 -0.12 15.57
C GLY A 412 -6.89 -1.61 15.29
N CYS A 413 -5.91 -2.28 15.89
CA CYS A 413 -5.65 -3.69 15.62
C CYS A 413 -5.29 -4.40 16.92
N LEU A 414 -6.07 -5.41 17.30
CA LEU A 414 -5.77 -6.24 18.45
C LEU A 414 -4.73 -7.28 18.08
N ASN A 415 -3.69 -7.39 18.91
CA ASN A 415 -2.79 -8.53 18.85
C ASN A 415 -3.40 -9.70 19.63
N LEU A 416 -3.65 -10.80 18.92
CA LEU A 416 -4.22 -12.03 19.44
C LEU A 416 -3.21 -13.18 19.52
N SER A 417 -1.93 -12.93 19.23
CA SER A 417 -0.90 -13.97 19.12
C SER A 417 -0.65 -14.75 20.41
N GLY A 418 -0.98 -14.16 21.57
CA GLY A 418 -0.84 -14.79 22.88
C GLY A 418 -2.10 -15.48 23.40
N PHE A 419 -3.17 -15.52 22.61
CA PHE A 419 -4.42 -16.20 22.98
C PHE A 419 -4.46 -17.60 22.37
N GLU A 420 -5.15 -18.53 23.03
CA GLU A 420 -5.39 -19.87 22.48
C GLU A 420 -6.46 -19.85 21.38
N PRO A 421 -6.55 -20.87 20.52
CA PRO A 421 -7.70 -21.05 19.64
C PRO A 421 -9.00 -21.19 20.45
N GLY A 422 -10.07 -20.51 20.03
CA GLY A 422 -11.31 -20.48 20.79
C GLY A 422 -12.29 -19.39 20.36
N ARG A 423 -13.46 -19.36 21.01
CA ARG A 423 -14.43 -18.27 20.84
C ARG A 423 -14.17 -17.16 21.84
N TYR A 424 -14.15 -15.93 21.37
CA TYR A 424 -13.87 -14.76 22.17
C TYR A 424 -14.91 -13.67 21.94
N GLU A 425 -15.14 -12.86 22.98
CA GLU A 425 -15.90 -11.63 22.88
C GLU A 425 -14.92 -10.45 22.83
N LEU A 426 -15.17 -9.57 21.87
CA LEU A 426 -14.54 -8.26 21.75
C LEU A 426 -15.50 -7.21 22.30
N VAL A 427 -15.03 -6.35 23.21
CA VAL A 427 -15.83 -5.21 23.69
C VAL A 427 -15.16 -3.91 23.27
N VAL A 428 -15.83 -3.16 22.39
CA VAL A 428 -15.40 -1.81 22.01
C VAL A 428 -16.12 -0.82 22.92
N ARG A 429 -15.38 0.08 23.56
CA ARG A 429 -15.88 1.07 24.52
C ARG A 429 -15.52 2.47 24.07
N ALA A 430 -16.49 3.35 23.93
CA ALA A 430 -16.28 4.78 23.79
C ALA A 430 -16.55 5.49 25.12
N THR A 431 -15.76 6.52 25.42
CA THR A 431 -15.94 7.38 26.59
C THR A 431 -16.04 8.83 26.13
N SER A 432 -17.08 9.54 26.53
CA SER A 432 -17.24 10.97 26.24
C SER A 432 -16.47 11.85 27.23
N ARG A 433 -16.23 13.12 26.89
CA ARG A 433 -15.58 14.08 27.80
C ARG A 433 -16.44 14.42 29.02
N SER A 434 -17.75 14.21 28.94
CA SER A 434 -18.66 14.31 30.08
C SER A 434 -18.63 13.10 31.03
N GLY A 435 -17.89 12.03 30.68
CA GLY A 435 -17.77 10.81 31.46
C GLY A 435 -18.78 9.72 31.12
N GLU A 436 -19.69 9.96 30.17
CA GLU A 436 -20.58 8.90 29.64
C GLU A 436 -19.78 7.82 28.91
N VAL A 437 -20.17 6.56 29.08
CA VAL A 437 -19.54 5.39 28.47
C VAL A 437 -20.57 4.60 27.66
N LYS A 438 -20.15 4.10 26.49
CA LYS A 438 -20.96 3.20 25.66
C LYS A 438 -20.12 2.05 25.15
N GLU A 439 -20.72 0.87 25.11
CA GLU A 439 -20.04 -0.36 24.69
C GLU A 439 -20.78 -1.03 23.53
N SER A 440 -20.01 -1.73 22.70
CA SER A 440 -20.49 -2.65 21.68
C SER A 440 -19.78 -3.99 21.86
N HIS A 441 -20.51 -5.09 21.66
CA HIS A 441 -20.04 -6.46 21.89
C HIS A 441 -20.13 -7.27 20.59
N MET A 442 -19.03 -7.93 20.23
CA MET A 442 -18.85 -8.64 18.97
C MET A 442 -18.22 -10.00 19.27
N GLN A 443 -18.70 -11.03 18.62
CA GLN A 443 -18.18 -12.38 18.77
C GLN A 443 -17.24 -12.70 17.62
N PHE A 444 -16.08 -13.30 17.91
CA PHE A 444 -15.16 -13.79 16.91
C PHE A 444 -14.57 -15.15 17.30
N VAL A 445 -14.18 -15.92 16.29
CA VAL A 445 -13.47 -17.18 16.48
C VAL A 445 -11.99 -16.94 16.23
N LYS A 446 -11.15 -17.35 17.17
CA LYS A 446 -9.71 -17.41 16.98
C LYS A 446 -9.30 -18.83 16.58
N SER A 447 -8.50 -18.93 15.52
CA SER A 447 -7.86 -20.19 15.08
C SER A 447 -6.44 -20.35 15.61
#